data_AF-A0A844SWZ0-F1
#
_entry.id   AF-A0A844SWZ0-F1
#
_cell.length_a   1.000
_cell.length_b   1.000
_cell.length_c   1.000
_cell.angle_alpha   90.00
_cell.angle_beta   90.00
_cell.angle_gamma   90.00
#
_symmetry.space_group_name_H-M   'P 1'
#
loop_
_entity.id
_entity.type
_entity.pdbx_description
1 polymer ?
#
loop_
_entity_poly.entity_id
_entity_poly.type
_entity_poly.pdbx_seq_one_letter_code
_entity_poly.pdbx_strand_id
1 'polypeptide(L)'
;MKMTDGEKLIVLMLADISKRLQGEPEVDPDFVAQTIYADQLWGFDWHFSGIPFERSEEPNPVVKETVNILEMFSSTMYQFQQLENSEQKRVRDDIGYAAHGLDIFPGFDGNHDPHYRVANYLVQDLHRFKDVPGATNNSHTQTSLPQYRKML
;
A
#
# COMPACT_ATOMS: atom_id res chain seq x y z
N MET A 1 5.63 5.62 14.01
CA MET A 1 5.12 5.42 15.40
C MET A 1 5.42 4.02 15.97
N LYS A 2 5.62 3.89 17.29
CA LYS A 2 5.62 2.61 18.04
C LYS A 2 4.60 2.70 19.18
N MET A 3 3.91 1.61 19.50
CA MET A 3 2.97 1.52 20.62
C MET A 3 3.12 0.16 21.32
N THR A 4 3.07 0.16 22.64
CA THR A 4 2.97 -1.03 23.48
C THR A 4 1.57 -1.63 23.40
N ASP A 5 1.42 -2.91 23.78
CA ASP A 5 0.11 -3.59 23.78
C ASP A 5 -0.90 -2.90 24.71
N GLY A 6 -0.43 -2.37 25.85
CA GLY A 6 -1.25 -1.58 26.76
C GLY A 6 -1.76 -0.29 26.13
N GLU A 7 -0.89 0.45 25.43
CA GLU A 7 -1.28 1.67 24.70
C GLU A 7 -2.26 1.35 23.57
N LYS A 8 -2.04 0.26 22.81
CA LYS A 8 -2.98 -0.19 21.77
C LYS A 8 -4.37 -0.44 22.37
N LEU A 9 -4.44 -1.16 23.50
CA LEU A 9 -5.72 -1.45 24.16
C LEU A 9 -6.42 -0.18 24.67
N ILE A 10 -5.67 0.74 25.30
CA ILE A 10 -6.21 2.02 25.78
C ILE A 10 -6.77 2.83 24.62
N VAL A 11 -6.03 2.97 23.53
CA VAL A 11 -6.47 3.74 22.35
C VAL A 11 -7.69 3.10 21.68
N LEU A 12 -7.76 1.76 21.60
CA LEU A 12 -8.94 1.06 21.10
C LEU A 12 -10.18 1.29 21.98
N MET A 13 -10.03 1.28 23.31
CA MET A 13 -11.11 1.63 24.23
C MET A 13 -11.56 3.09 24.07
N LEU A 14 -10.62 4.02 23.88
CA LEU A 14 -10.93 5.43 23.62
C LEU A 14 -11.65 5.62 22.29
N ALA A 15 -11.25 4.90 21.24
CA ALA A 15 -11.94 4.91 19.95
C ALA A 15 -13.38 4.41 20.10
N ASP A 16 -13.62 3.33 20.86
CA ASP A 16 -14.99 2.85 21.14
C ASP A 16 -15.83 3.85 21.93
N ILE A 17 -15.23 4.51 22.95
CA ILE A 17 -15.90 5.58 23.70
C ILE A 17 -16.24 6.75 22.76
N SER A 18 -15.29 7.17 21.91
CA SER A 18 -15.49 8.28 20.97
C SER A 18 -16.67 8.05 20.03
N LYS A 19 -16.84 6.82 19.52
CA LYS A 19 -17.99 6.44 18.67
C LYS A 19 -19.35 6.54 19.38
N ARG A 20 -19.36 6.49 20.71
CA ARG A 20 -20.59 6.52 21.53
C ARG A 20 -20.95 7.93 22.01
N LEU A 21 -20.02 8.88 21.94
CA LEU A 21 -20.29 10.27 22.30
C LEU A 21 -21.12 10.96 21.21
N GLN A 22 -21.86 11.99 21.58
CA GLN A 22 -22.62 12.80 20.63
C GLN A 22 -21.69 13.82 19.95
N GLY A 23 -21.72 13.86 18.62
CA GLY A 23 -20.93 14.77 17.80
C GLY A 23 -19.99 14.03 16.85
N GLU A 24 -19.47 14.76 15.85
CA GLU A 24 -18.47 14.22 14.93
C GLU A 24 -17.09 14.27 15.59
N PRO A 25 -16.39 13.13 15.70
CA PRO A 25 -15.06 13.12 16.28
C PRO A 25 -14.07 13.81 15.32
N GLU A 26 -13.14 14.58 15.88
CA GLU A 26 -12.07 15.21 15.10
C GLU A 26 -11.08 14.17 14.54
N VAL A 27 -10.85 13.10 15.32
CA VAL A 27 -10.03 11.96 14.91
C VAL A 27 -10.95 10.80 14.59
N ASP A 28 -10.86 10.26 13.38
CA ASP A 28 -11.65 9.10 12.95
C ASP A 28 -11.33 7.85 13.81
N PRO A 29 -12.26 7.40 14.68
CA PRO A 29 -12.02 6.27 15.57
C PRO A 29 -12.06 4.93 14.84
N ASP A 30 -12.70 4.84 13.67
CA ASP A 30 -12.68 3.64 12.82
C ASP A 30 -11.30 3.47 12.18
N PHE A 31 -10.75 4.54 11.60
CA PHE A 31 -9.40 4.53 11.06
C PHE A 31 -8.34 4.16 12.12
N VAL A 32 -8.47 4.72 13.33
CA VAL A 32 -7.57 4.39 14.45
C VAL A 32 -7.61 2.91 14.80
N ALA A 33 -8.81 2.36 14.98
CA ALA A 33 -8.96 0.96 15.32
C ALA A 33 -8.44 0.05 14.19
N GLN A 34 -8.79 0.35 12.95
CA GLN A 34 -8.38 -0.43 11.79
C GLN A 34 -6.85 -0.46 11.63
N THR A 35 -6.18 0.68 11.80
CA THR A 35 -4.72 0.79 11.72
C THR A 35 -4.02 -0.07 12.77
N ILE A 36 -4.56 -0.12 13.99
CA ILE A 36 -4.05 -0.98 15.07
C ILE A 36 -4.32 -2.46 14.74
N TYR A 37 -5.53 -2.82 14.29
CA TYR A 37 -5.87 -4.20 13.93
C TYR A 37 -5.05 -4.74 12.75
N ALA A 38 -4.70 -3.88 11.80
CA ALA A 38 -3.86 -4.23 10.65
C ALA A 38 -2.36 -4.36 11.00
N ASP A 39 -1.98 -3.98 12.23
CA ASP A 39 -0.58 -3.86 12.68
C ASP A 39 0.26 -2.96 11.76
N GLN A 40 -0.35 -1.86 11.28
CA GLN A 40 0.27 -0.90 10.36
C GLN A 40 0.43 0.48 11.01
N LEU A 41 1.01 0.57 12.21
CA LEU A 41 1.11 1.83 12.96
C LEU A 41 1.81 2.98 12.21
N TRP A 42 2.62 2.69 11.20
CA TRP A 42 3.21 3.70 10.32
C TRP A 42 2.15 4.47 9.51
N GLY A 43 0.95 3.90 9.33
CA GLY A 43 -0.17 4.53 8.65
C GLY A 43 -0.69 5.77 9.37
N PHE A 44 -0.49 5.88 10.68
CA PHE A 44 -0.79 7.10 11.43
C PHE A 44 0.01 8.30 10.96
N ASP A 45 1.31 8.11 10.73
CA ASP A 45 2.21 9.16 10.25
C ASP A 45 1.80 9.64 8.83
N TRP A 46 1.19 8.74 8.04
CA TRP A 46 0.72 9.03 6.69
C TRP A 46 -0.64 9.72 6.65
N HIS A 47 -1.59 9.25 7.47
CA HIS A 47 -2.95 9.79 7.50
C HIS A 47 -3.01 11.11 8.27
N PHE A 48 -2.40 11.17 9.45
CA PHE A 48 -2.38 12.36 10.31
C PHE A 48 -1.10 13.18 10.12
N SER A 49 -0.73 13.46 8.87
CA SER A 49 0.52 14.16 8.52
C SER A 49 0.68 15.57 9.13
N GLY A 50 -0.41 16.18 9.62
CA GLY A 50 -0.39 17.44 10.35
C GLY A 50 0.01 17.34 11.82
N ILE A 51 0.03 16.12 12.39
CA ILE A 51 0.45 15.88 13.78
C ILE A 51 1.96 15.62 13.78
N PRO A 52 2.75 16.34 14.60
CA PRO A 52 4.21 16.17 14.65
C PRO A 52 4.59 14.94 15.49
N PHE A 53 4.22 13.75 15.03
CA PHE A 53 4.68 12.51 15.65
C PHE A 53 6.20 12.38 15.56
N GLU A 54 6.78 11.69 16.53
CA GLU A 54 8.17 11.28 16.46
C GLU A 54 8.39 10.43 15.21
N ARG A 55 9.26 10.93 14.31
CA ARG A 55 9.63 10.16 13.13
C ARG A 55 10.44 8.95 13.57
N SER A 56 10.06 7.78 13.05
CA SER A 56 10.93 6.60 13.14
C SER A 56 12.27 6.95 12.49
N GLU A 57 13.38 6.71 13.20
CA GLU A 57 14.73 6.93 12.67
C GLU A 57 14.96 6.15 11.37
N GLU A 58 14.30 4.99 11.23
CA GLU A 58 14.30 4.19 10.02
C GLU A 58 12.86 3.92 9.54
N PRO A 59 12.50 4.30 8.30
CA PRO A 59 11.22 3.93 7.72
C PRO A 59 11.20 2.41 7.49
N ASN A 60 10.04 1.79 7.73
CA ASN A 60 9.87 0.35 7.54
C ASN A 60 10.31 -0.06 6.12
N PRO A 61 11.33 -0.93 5.96
CA PRO A 61 11.90 -1.24 4.65
C PRO A 61 10.88 -1.90 3.71
N VAL A 62 9.96 -2.70 4.24
CA VAL A 62 8.87 -3.31 3.45
C VAL A 62 7.91 -2.24 2.94
N VAL A 63 7.58 -1.24 3.75
CA VAL A 63 6.71 -0.14 3.32
C VAL A 63 7.37 0.67 2.21
N LYS A 64 8.64 1.03 2.39
CA LYS A 64 9.41 1.76 1.39
C LYS A 64 9.52 0.97 0.08
N GLU A 65 9.84 -0.31 0.15
CA GLU A 65 9.95 -1.16 -1.04
C GLU A 65 8.59 -1.36 -1.73
N THR A 66 7.50 -1.53 -0.97
CA THR A 66 6.13 -1.61 -1.53
C THR A 66 5.78 -0.35 -2.31
N VAL A 67 6.03 0.83 -1.73
CA VAL A 67 5.79 2.13 -2.36
C VAL A 67 6.60 2.26 -3.65
N ASN A 68 7.91 1.98 -3.59
CA ASN A 68 8.77 2.05 -4.77
C ASN A 68 8.28 1.15 -5.91
N ILE A 69 7.86 -0.08 -5.60
CA ILE A 69 7.35 -1.02 -6.61
C ILE A 69 6.04 -0.50 -7.22
N LEU A 70 5.09 -0.02 -6.41
CA LEU A 70 3.82 0.50 -6.92
C LEU A 70 4.02 1.78 -7.74
N GLU A 71 4.92 2.67 -7.35
CA GLU A 71 5.29 3.87 -8.11
C GLU A 71 5.95 3.52 -9.46
N MET A 72 6.85 2.52 -9.46
CA MET A 72 7.48 2.02 -10.68
C MET A 72 6.43 1.49 -11.66
N PHE A 73 5.47 0.68 -11.20
CA PHE A 73 4.40 0.17 -12.05
C PHE A 73 3.44 1.29 -12.49
N SER A 74 3.02 2.19 -11.60
CA SER A 74 2.18 3.35 -11.95
C SER A 74 2.83 4.15 -13.08
N SER A 75 4.11 4.49 -12.93
CA SER A 75 4.87 5.26 -13.92
C SER A 75 5.01 4.50 -15.25
N THR A 76 5.33 3.20 -15.19
CA THR A 76 5.51 2.37 -16.39
C THR A 76 4.21 2.22 -17.17
N MET A 77 3.09 1.93 -16.48
CA MET A 77 1.76 1.81 -17.08
C MET A 77 1.31 3.12 -17.69
N TYR A 78 1.47 4.23 -16.95
CA TYR A 78 1.13 5.55 -17.45
C TYR A 78 1.91 5.88 -18.72
N GLN A 79 3.25 5.76 -18.70
CA GLN A 79 4.07 6.08 -19.87
C GLN A 79 3.78 5.16 -21.06
N PHE A 80 3.49 3.88 -20.81
CA PHE A 80 3.09 2.95 -21.87
C PHE A 80 1.78 3.37 -22.54
N GLN A 81 0.80 3.83 -21.77
CA GLN A 81 -0.47 4.34 -22.29
C GLN A 81 -0.32 5.62 -23.13
N GLN A 82 0.75 6.39 -22.91
CA GLN A 82 1.04 7.59 -23.69
C GLN A 82 1.68 7.29 -25.06
N LEU A 83 2.16 6.07 -25.31
CA LEU A 83 2.72 5.67 -26.60
C LEU A 83 1.64 5.58 -27.68
N GLU A 84 2.03 5.75 -28.94
CA GLU A 84 1.14 5.48 -30.06
C GLU A 84 0.77 3.99 -30.15
N ASN A 85 -0.40 3.66 -30.70
CA ASN A 85 -0.88 2.28 -30.82
C ASN A 85 0.13 1.33 -31.52
N SER A 86 0.87 1.85 -32.51
CA SER A 86 1.91 1.10 -33.24
C SER A 86 3.08 0.73 -32.32
N GLU A 87 3.50 1.64 -31.45
CA GLU A 87 4.57 1.45 -30.48
C GLU A 87 4.14 0.58 -29.32
N GLN A 88 2.92 0.77 -28.82
CA GLN A 88 2.33 -0.11 -27.81
C GLN A 88 2.31 -1.56 -28.30
N LYS A 89 1.87 -1.78 -29.54
CA LYS A 89 1.88 -3.10 -30.16
C LYS A 89 3.30 -3.68 -30.24
N ARG A 90 4.27 -2.89 -30.71
CA ARG A 90 5.68 -3.32 -30.79
C ARG A 90 6.21 -3.77 -29.42
N VAL A 91 6.03 -2.97 -28.38
CA VAL A 91 6.47 -3.29 -27.03
C VAL A 91 5.81 -4.59 -26.53
N ARG A 92 4.49 -4.75 -26.74
CA ARG A 92 3.77 -5.98 -26.35
C ARG A 92 4.32 -7.22 -27.07
N ASP A 93 4.62 -7.10 -28.36
CA ASP A 93 5.20 -8.18 -29.15
C ASP A 93 6.62 -8.54 -28.66
N ASP A 94 7.43 -7.53 -28.30
CA ASP A 94 8.83 -7.72 -27.85
C ASP A 94 8.94 -8.42 -26.48
N ILE A 95 8.03 -8.11 -25.54
CA ILE A 95 8.07 -8.65 -24.17
C ILE A 95 7.11 -9.83 -23.93
N GLY A 96 6.25 -10.13 -24.92
CA GLY A 96 5.34 -11.27 -24.92
C GLY A 96 4.47 -11.35 -23.67
N TYR A 97 4.51 -12.48 -22.95
CA TYR A 97 3.69 -12.72 -21.75
C TYR A 97 3.87 -11.67 -20.64
N ALA A 98 5.03 -11.01 -20.57
CA ALA A 98 5.27 -9.97 -19.57
C ALA A 98 4.41 -8.71 -19.80
N ALA A 99 3.84 -8.55 -21.01
CA ALA A 99 3.01 -7.40 -21.37
C ALA A 99 1.75 -7.27 -20.52
N HIS A 100 1.28 -8.36 -19.88
CA HIS A 100 0.16 -8.28 -18.95
C HIS A 100 0.42 -7.29 -17.79
N GLY A 101 1.68 -7.19 -17.35
CA GLY A 101 2.12 -6.25 -16.32
C GLY A 101 2.06 -4.77 -16.72
N LEU A 102 1.81 -4.47 -18.00
CA LEU A 102 1.61 -3.09 -18.49
C LEU A 102 0.15 -2.62 -18.36
N ASP A 103 -0.79 -3.54 -18.12
CA ASP A 103 -2.21 -3.24 -17.96
C ASP A 103 -2.66 -3.38 -16.51
N ILE A 104 -2.12 -4.37 -15.80
CA ILE A 104 -2.50 -4.69 -14.43
C ILE A 104 -1.28 -5.15 -13.64
N PHE A 105 -1.13 -4.64 -12.42
CA PHE A 105 -0.11 -5.09 -11.51
C PHE A 105 -0.45 -6.53 -11.09
N PRO A 106 0.46 -7.50 -11.26
CA PRO A 106 0.18 -8.89 -10.93
C PRO A 106 -0.05 -9.14 -9.43
N GLY A 107 0.37 -8.21 -8.57
CA GLY A 107 0.23 -8.32 -7.12
C GLY A 107 1.48 -8.86 -6.42
N PHE A 108 1.37 -9.04 -5.11
CA PHE A 108 2.37 -9.69 -4.26
C PHE A 108 1.86 -11.07 -3.81
N ASP A 109 2.72 -11.98 -3.36
CA ASP A 109 2.26 -13.28 -2.82
C ASP A 109 1.59 -13.09 -1.45
N GLY A 110 0.27 -13.27 -1.39
CA GLY A 110 -0.48 -13.10 -0.14
C GLY A 110 -0.11 -14.08 0.98
N ASN A 111 0.58 -15.18 0.66
CA ASN A 111 0.94 -16.22 1.64
C ASN A 111 2.35 -16.04 2.23
N HIS A 112 3.29 -15.50 1.44
CA HIS A 112 4.71 -15.49 1.80
C HIS A 112 5.38 -14.11 1.66
N ASP A 113 4.65 -13.10 1.17
CA ASP A 113 5.20 -11.77 0.93
C ASP A 113 4.53 -10.71 1.82
N PRO A 114 5.26 -10.07 2.75
CA PRO A 114 4.69 -9.04 3.61
C PRO A 114 4.21 -7.80 2.83
N HIS A 115 4.72 -7.57 1.62
CA HIS A 115 4.31 -6.45 0.76
C HIS A 115 2.83 -6.54 0.37
N TYR A 116 2.25 -7.75 0.32
CA TYR A 116 0.83 -7.92 0.02
C TYR A 116 -0.06 -7.20 1.04
N ARG A 117 0.25 -7.32 2.33
CA ARG A 117 -0.52 -6.67 3.40
C ARG A 117 -0.34 -5.15 3.38
N VAL A 118 0.90 -4.70 3.15
CA VAL A 118 1.19 -3.27 3.02
C VAL A 118 0.46 -2.66 1.82
N ALA A 119 0.49 -3.31 0.65
CA ALA A 119 -0.20 -2.84 -0.53
C ALA A 119 -1.72 -2.78 -0.32
N ASN A 120 -2.30 -3.78 0.32
CA ASN A 120 -3.72 -3.77 0.71
C ASN A 120 -4.05 -2.59 1.64
N TYR A 121 -3.24 -2.35 2.67
CA TYR A 121 -3.46 -1.25 3.60
C TYR A 121 -3.28 0.13 2.94
N LEU A 122 -2.24 0.31 2.12
CA LEU A 122 -2.03 1.53 1.33
C LEU A 122 -3.25 1.85 0.46
N VAL A 123 -3.81 0.84 -0.21
CA VAL A 123 -4.89 1.03 -1.16
C VAL A 123 -6.25 1.12 -0.49
N GLN A 124 -6.60 0.17 0.37
CA GLN A 124 -7.94 0.10 0.95
C GLN A 124 -8.15 1.12 2.05
N ASP A 125 -7.13 1.32 2.90
CA ASP A 125 -7.29 2.03 4.18
C ASP A 125 -6.70 3.45 4.13
N LEU A 126 -5.60 3.64 3.40
CA LEU A 126 -5.02 4.97 3.16
C LEU A 126 -5.45 5.60 1.82
N HIS A 127 -6.24 4.89 1.02
CA HIS A 127 -6.74 5.34 -0.29
C HIS A 127 -5.65 5.84 -1.25
N ARG A 128 -4.44 5.27 -1.18
CA ARG A 128 -3.30 5.55 -2.08
C ARG A 128 -3.24 4.53 -3.22
N PHE A 129 -2.52 4.83 -4.29
CA PHE A 129 -2.29 3.92 -5.43
C PHE A 129 -3.57 3.33 -6.05
N LYS A 130 -4.71 4.03 -5.94
CA LYS A 130 -5.99 3.63 -6.55
C LYS A 130 -5.95 3.65 -8.08
N ASP A 131 -4.99 4.39 -8.63
CA ASP A 131 -4.67 4.49 -10.04
C ASP A 131 -3.91 3.27 -10.58
N VAL A 132 -3.32 2.43 -9.73
CA VAL A 132 -2.57 1.23 -10.13
C VAL A 132 -3.53 0.03 -10.16
N PRO A 133 -3.95 -0.44 -11.35
CA PRO A 133 -4.88 -1.57 -11.43
C PRO A 133 -4.21 -2.81 -10.85
N GLY A 134 -4.93 -3.55 -10.00
CA GLY A 134 -4.39 -4.78 -9.39
C GLY A 134 -3.40 -4.56 -8.24
N ALA A 135 -3.25 -3.34 -7.72
CA ALA A 135 -2.38 -3.04 -6.56
C ALA A 135 -2.61 -3.96 -5.33
N THR A 136 -3.83 -4.50 -5.18
CA THR A 136 -4.19 -5.42 -4.09
C THR A 136 -4.30 -6.89 -4.52
N ASN A 137 -3.86 -7.24 -5.73
CA ASN A 137 -3.92 -8.61 -6.24
C ASN A 137 -3.01 -9.53 -5.43
N ASN A 138 -3.46 -10.78 -5.27
CA ASN A 138 -2.60 -11.87 -4.84
C ASN A 138 -1.98 -12.51 -6.08
N SER A 139 -0.65 -12.42 -6.21
CA SER A 139 0.06 -13.03 -7.34
C SER A 139 0.10 -14.56 -7.28
N HIS A 140 -0.19 -15.16 -6.12
CA HIS A 140 -0.07 -16.59 -5.85
C HIS A 140 1.31 -17.20 -6.18
N THR A 141 2.35 -16.37 -6.26
CA THR A 141 3.73 -16.82 -6.55
C THR A 141 4.78 -16.01 -5.82
N GLN A 142 5.73 -16.69 -5.19
CA GLN A 142 6.91 -16.09 -4.55
C GLN A 142 7.90 -15.47 -5.55
N THR A 143 7.72 -15.72 -6.85
CA THR A 143 8.60 -15.19 -7.89
C THR A 143 8.33 -13.74 -8.24
N SER A 144 7.19 -13.16 -7.82
CA SER A 144 6.80 -11.78 -8.14
C SER A 144 7.81 -10.75 -7.60
N LEU A 145 8.05 -10.75 -6.28
CA LEU A 145 8.94 -9.79 -5.62
C LEU A 145 10.39 -9.81 -6.17
N PRO A 146 11.06 -10.96 -6.35
CA PRO A 146 12.39 -10.99 -6.98
C PRO A 146 12.43 -10.42 -8.39
N GLN A 147 11.34 -10.47 -9.15
CA GLN A 147 11.29 -9.85 -10.49
C GLN A 147 11.10 -8.35 -10.40
N TYR A 148 10.22 -7.87 -9.51
CA TYR A 148 10.04 -6.43 -9.29
C TYR A 148 11.35 -5.76 -8.84
N ARG A 149 12.14 -6.43 -7.99
CA ARG A 149 13.46 -5.96 -7.57
C ARG A 149 14.49 -5.86 -8.70
N LYS A 150 14.32 -6.58 -9.81
CA LYS A 150 15.19 -6.44 -10.99
C LYS A 150 14.77 -5.27 -11.89
N MET A 151 13.54 -4.80 -11.74
CA MET A 151 12.98 -3.69 -12.49
C MET A 151 13.26 -2.34 -11.79
N LEU A 152 13.34 -2.34 -10.46
CA LEU A 152 13.79 -1.22 -9.63
C LEU A 152 15.29 -0.92 -9.84
#